data_AF-A0A7C2N9A8-F1
#
_entry.id   AF-A0A7C2N9A8-F1
#
_cell.length_a   1.000
_cell.length_b   1.000
_cell.length_c   1.000
_cell.angle_alpha   90.00
_cell.angle_beta   90.00
_cell.angle_gamma   90.00
#
_symmetry.space_group_name_H-M   'P 1'
#
loop_
_entity.id
_entity.type
_entity.pdbx_description
1 polymer ?
#
loop_
_entity_poly.entity_id
_entity_poly.type
_entity_poly.pdbx_seq_one_letter_code
_entity_poly.pdbx_strand_id
1 'polypeptide(L)'
;MKHALRIGLVLLGLCSATAPAQAAAPAPTSSAPASDTPWQWNLPAHVPEPRVPNDNPMSEARFQLGRRVFYDPRLSGNQTQSCASCHLQRLAFTDGRALSLGSTGEETARNAPSIANAAYHPTLTWANYTLTTLE
;
A
#
# COMPACT_ATOMS: atom_id res chain seq x y z
N MET A 1 -39.34 26.73 -56.73
CA MET A 1 -39.56 27.38 -55.43
C MET A 1 -38.38 26.97 -54.53
N LYS A 2 -37.20 27.57 -54.72
CA LYS A 2 -36.58 28.61 -53.87
C LYS A 2 -36.79 28.34 -52.37
N HIS A 3 -35.75 27.91 -51.63
CA HIS A 3 -35.44 28.17 -50.21
C HIS A 3 -34.04 27.57 -49.93
N ALA A 4 -32.97 28.29 -50.28
CA ALA A 4 -32.21 29.20 -49.41
C ALA A 4 -31.42 28.47 -48.30
N LEU A 5 -30.23 27.99 -48.69
CA LEU A 5 -29.16 27.48 -47.84
C LEU A 5 -28.59 28.63 -46.99
N ARG A 6 -28.73 28.57 -45.67
CA ARG A 6 -28.12 29.51 -44.72
C ARG A 6 -26.73 29.01 -44.35
N ILE A 7 -25.71 29.60 -44.97
CA ILE A 7 -24.30 29.44 -44.60
C ILE A 7 -24.07 30.26 -43.33
N GLY A 8 -24.00 29.58 -42.18
CA GLY A 8 -23.59 30.19 -40.91
C GLY A 8 -22.07 30.26 -40.85
N LEU A 9 -21.52 31.47 -40.95
CA LEU A 9 -20.11 31.77 -40.75
C LEU A 9 -19.77 31.60 -39.26
N VAL A 10 -19.18 30.46 -38.89
CA VAL A 10 -18.63 30.23 -37.55
C VAL A 10 -17.25 30.89 -37.49
N LEU A 11 -17.17 32.05 -36.84
CA LEU A 11 -15.91 32.72 -36.52
C LEU A 11 -15.12 31.85 -35.52
N LEU A 12 -14.04 31.25 -36.02
CA LEU A 12 -13.06 30.52 -35.24
C LEU A 12 -12.23 31.51 -34.42
N GLY A 13 -12.66 31.78 -33.18
CA GLY A 13 -11.87 32.55 -32.23
C GLY A 13 -10.70 31.70 -31.72
N LEU A 14 -9.49 31.94 -32.24
CA LEU A 14 -8.24 31.44 -31.66
C LEU A 14 -7.99 32.19 -30.35
N CYS A 15 -8.43 31.62 -29.23
CA CYS A 15 -8.02 32.03 -27.89
C CYS A 15 -6.77 31.22 -27.52
N SER A 16 -5.59 31.77 -27.80
CA SER A 16 -4.32 31.23 -27.32
C SER A 16 -4.20 31.50 -25.81
N ALA A 17 -4.71 30.58 -24.99
CA ALA A 17 -4.47 30.58 -23.56
C ALA A 17 -3.11 29.95 -23.26
N THR A 18 -2.06 30.77 -23.20
CA THR A 18 -0.79 30.39 -22.58
C THR A 18 -0.96 30.36 -21.06
N ALA A 19 -1.26 29.18 -20.52
CA ALA A 19 -1.21 28.95 -19.08
C ALA A 19 0.27 29.02 -18.62
N PRO A 20 0.61 29.75 -17.54
CA PRO A 20 1.94 29.69 -16.99
C PRO A 20 2.16 28.29 -16.38
N ALA A 21 3.32 27.70 -16.65
CA ALA A 21 3.75 26.50 -15.96
C ALA A 21 3.89 26.82 -14.46
N GLN A 22 2.91 26.40 -13.66
CA GLN A 22 2.99 26.45 -12.21
C GLN A 22 4.13 25.52 -11.79
N ALA A 23 5.26 26.10 -11.34
CA ALA A 23 6.31 25.33 -10.71
C ALA A 23 5.69 24.55 -9.55
N ALA A 24 5.75 23.22 -9.63
CA ALA A 24 5.29 22.34 -8.56
C ALA A 24 6.06 22.70 -7.29
N ALA A 25 5.35 23.15 -6.26
CA ALA A 25 5.94 23.34 -4.95
C ALA A 25 6.58 22.01 -4.49
N PRO A 26 7.77 22.05 -3.85
CA PRO A 26 8.34 20.84 -3.27
C PRO A 26 7.32 20.21 -2.32
N ALA A 27 7.12 18.90 -2.44
CA ALA A 27 6.21 18.16 -1.58
C ALA A 27 6.53 18.47 -0.11
N PRO A 28 5.53 18.65 0.77
CA PRO A 28 5.80 18.87 2.18
C PRO A 28 6.53 17.64 2.71
N THR A 29 7.80 17.83 3.07
CA THR A 29 8.52 16.89 3.93
C THR A 29 7.79 16.87 5.25
N SER A 30 6.92 15.87 5.43
CA SER A 30 6.20 15.66 6.68
C SER A 30 7.20 15.20 7.73
N SER A 31 7.84 16.16 8.38
CA SER A 31 8.48 15.99 9.68
C SER A 31 7.39 15.93 10.74
N ALA A 32 6.58 14.86 10.71
CA ALA A 32 5.80 14.50 11.88
C ALA A 32 6.79 14.31 13.05
N PRO A 33 6.58 14.95 14.22
CA PRO A 33 7.51 14.84 15.33
C PRO A 33 7.61 13.37 15.72
N ALA A 34 8.81 12.81 15.59
CA ALA A 34 9.12 11.51 16.18
C ALA A 34 8.82 11.63 17.67
N SER A 35 7.82 10.90 18.15
CA SER A 35 7.55 10.85 19.57
C SER A 35 8.74 10.20 20.25
N ASP A 36 9.44 10.92 21.12
CA ASP A 36 10.66 10.47 21.84
C ASP A 36 10.39 9.37 22.89
N THR A 37 9.16 8.84 22.93
CA THR A 37 8.83 7.73 23.82
C THR A 37 9.34 6.43 23.21
N PRO A 38 10.19 5.66 23.90
CA PRO A 38 10.60 4.34 23.45
C PRO A 38 9.39 3.46 23.14
N TRP A 39 9.44 2.73 22.03
CA TRP A 39 8.41 1.76 21.67
C TRP A 39 8.26 0.71 22.78
N GLN A 40 7.02 0.45 23.21
CA GLN A 40 6.73 -0.52 24.26
C GLN A 40 6.00 -1.73 23.65
N TRP A 41 6.63 -2.89 23.69
CA TRP A 41 6.09 -4.11 23.09
C TRP A 41 4.92 -4.74 23.85
N ASN A 42 4.83 -4.51 25.17
CA ASN A 42 3.81 -5.09 26.04
C ASN A 42 3.68 -6.63 25.90
N LEU A 43 4.82 -7.33 25.76
CA LEU A 43 4.86 -8.78 25.61
C LEU A 43 4.82 -9.48 26.97
N PRO A 44 4.26 -10.71 27.06
CA PRO A 44 4.43 -11.56 28.23
C PRO A 44 5.92 -11.79 28.53
N ALA A 45 6.28 -11.94 29.80
CA ALA A 45 7.68 -12.04 30.24
C ALA A 45 8.50 -13.19 29.61
N HIS A 46 7.83 -14.22 29.07
CA HIS A 46 8.47 -15.38 28.44
C HIS A 46 8.59 -15.25 26.90
N VAL A 47 8.09 -14.17 26.31
CA VAL A 47 8.17 -13.92 24.86
C VAL A 47 9.27 -12.90 24.62
N PRO A 48 10.33 -13.25 23.86
CA PRO A 48 11.39 -12.30 23.55
C PRO A 48 10.87 -11.19 22.64
N GLU A 49 11.50 -10.01 22.69
CA GLU A 49 11.23 -8.98 21.69
C GLU A 49 11.64 -9.47 20.29
N PRO A 50 10.87 -9.14 19.24
CA PRO A 50 11.20 -9.52 17.89
C PRO A 50 12.44 -8.79 17.39
N ARG A 51 13.09 -9.34 16.36
CA ARG A 51 14.26 -8.71 15.72
C ARG A 51 13.85 -7.40 15.04
N VAL A 52 14.40 -6.29 15.50
CA VAL A 52 14.22 -4.97 14.87
C VAL A 52 15.53 -4.56 14.17
N PRO A 53 15.51 -4.29 12.86
CA PRO A 53 16.67 -3.75 12.14
C PRO A 53 17.08 -2.36 12.66
N ASN A 54 18.40 -2.10 12.75
CA ASN A 54 18.93 -0.82 13.26
C ASN A 54 18.55 0.39 12.39
N ASP A 55 18.36 0.17 11.09
CA ASP A 55 17.95 1.15 10.09
C ASP A 55 16.42 1.35 10.03
N ASN A 56 15.65 0.47 10.67
CA ASN A 56 14.20 0.58 10.80
C ASN A 56 13.73 0.36 12.26
N PRO A 57 14.14 1.24 13.20
CA PRO A 57 13.78 1.07 14.61
C PRO A 57 12.27 1.24 14.83
N MET A 58 11.69 0.57 15.82
CA MET A 58 10.27 0.74 16.10
C MET A 58 9.95 2.13 16.66
N SER A 59 8.81 2.68 16.25
CA SER A 59 8.22 3.90 16.81
C SER A 59 6.71 3.89 16.60
N GLU A 60 5.97 4.67 17.40
CA GLU A 60 4.53 4.80 17.24
C GLU A 60 4.16 5.31 15.84
N ALA A 61 4.92 6.29 15.32
CA ALA A 61 4.70 6.82 13.98
C ALA A 61 4.86 5.74 12.89
N ARG A 62 5.89 4.86 13.00
CA ARG A 62 6.08 3.76 12.06
C ARG A 62 4.99 2.69 12.18
N PHE A 63 4.59 2.34 13.40
CA PHE A 63 3.48 1.42 13.62
C PHE A 63 2.19 1.94 12.98
N GLN A 64 1.85 3.21 13.21
CA GLN A 64 0.64 3.81 12.65
C GLN A 64 0.67 3.90 11.13
N LEU A 65 1.83 4.25 10.56
CA LEU A 65 2.04 4.24 9.11
C LEU A 65 1.87 2.84 8.53
N GLY A 66 2.56 1.84 9.10
CA GLY A 66 2.46 0.44 8.66
C GLY A 66 1.03 -0.08 8.74
N ARG A 67 0.32 0.21 9.84
CA ARG A 67 -1.09 -0.11 10.01
C ARG A 67 -1.94 0.52 8.89
N ARG A 68 -1.74 1.79 8.56
CA ARG A 68 -2.47 2.43 7.46
C ARG A 68 -2.18 1.75 6.13
N VAL A 69 -0.90 1.55 5.83
CA VAL A 69 -0.42 0.94 4.58
C VAL A 69 -0.99 -0.47 4.38
N PHE A 70 -1.07 -1.26 5.45
CA PHE A 70 -1.60 -2.63 5.41
C PHE A 70 -3.02 -2.73 4.83
N TYR A 71 -3.83 -1.69 5.00
CA TYR A 71 -5.21 -1.64 4.50
C TYR A 71 -5.39 -0.78 3.25
N ASP A 72 -4.33 -0.15 2.72
CA ASP A 72 -4.44 0.78 1.59
C ASP A 72 -4.42 0.03 0.25
N PRO A 73 -5.53 0.01 -0.51
CA PRO A 73 -5.57 -0.70 -1.78
C PRO A 73 -4.77 0.01 -2.88
N ARG A 74 -4.43 1.30 -2.71
CA ARG A 74 -3.72 2.10 -3.72
C ARG A 74 -2.30 1.60 -4.00
N LEU A 75 -1.78 0.71 -3.16
CA LEU A 75 -0.50 0.04 -3.39
C LEU A 75 -0.59 -1.10 -4.40
N SER A 76 -1.79 -1.63 -4.67
CA SER A 76 -1.95 -2.61 -5.76
C SER A 76 -2.00 -1.90 -7.11
N GLY A 77 -1.39 -2.50 -8.14
CA GLY A 77 -1.30 -1.89 -9.47
C GLY A 77 -2.66 -1.58 -10.12
N ASN A 78 -3.71 -2.31 -9.75
CA ASN A 78 -5.10 -2.06 -10.17
C ASN A 78 -6.00 -1.48 -9.07
N GLN A 79 -5.43 -1.16 -7.90
CA GLN A 79 -6.09 -0.49 -6.78
C GLN A 79 -7.29 -1.26 -6.18
N THR A 80 -7.35 -2.58 -6.35
CA THR A 80 -8.45 -3.42 -5.84
C THR A 80 -8.07 -4.25 -4.61
N GLN A 81 -6.79 -4.32 -4.26
CA GLN A 81 -6.30 -5.25 -3.24
C GLN A 81 -5.29 -4.57 -2.30
N SER A 82 -5.33 -4.92 -1.01
CA SER A 82 -4.35 -4.52 0.00
C SER A 82 -3.80 -5.76 0.70
N CYS A 83 -2.84 -5.59 1.63
CA CYS A 83 -2.34 -6.70 2.43
C CYS A 83 -3.50 -7.40 3.18
N ALA A 84 -4.46 -6.61 3.67
CA ALA A 84 -5.65 -7.08 4.37
C ALA A 84 -6.63 -7.87 3.49
N SER A 85 -6.55 -7.82 2.16
CA SER A 85 -7.42 -8.61 1.30
C SER A 85 -7.14 -10.11 1.37
N CYS A 86 -5.88 -10.48 1.63
CA CYS A 86 -5.44 -11.88 1.73
C CYS A 86 -5.02 -12.27 3.15
N HIS A 87 -4.64 -11.32 4.00
CA HIS A 87 -4.25 -11.59 5.39
C HIS A 87 -5.32 -11.13 6.38
N LEU A 88 -6.43 -11.87 6.44
CA LEU A 88 -7.61 -11.51 7.23
C LEU A 88 -7.40 -11.82 8.71
N GLN A 89 -7.42 -10.81 9.57
CA GLN A 89 -7.22 -10.95 11.03
C GLN A 89 -8.08 -12.05 11.65
N ARG A 90 -9.38 -12.10 11.28
CA ARG A 90 -10.35 -13.06 11.81
C ARG A 90 -10.03 -14.53 11.47
N LEU A 91 -9.18 -14.77 10.47
CA LEU A 91 -8.73 -16.09 10.03
C LEU A 91 -7.24 -16.28 10.35
N ALA A 92 -6.78 -15.76 11.49
CA ALA A 92 -5.38 -15.76 11.88
C ALA A 92 -4.46 -15.20 10.78
N PHE A 93 -4.90 -14.13 10.11
CA PHE A 93 -4.19 -13.49 8.99
C PHE A 93 -3.95 -14.39 7.77
N THR A 94 -4.84 -15.35 7.52
CA THR A 94 -4.94 -16.07 6.23
C THR A 94 -6.17 -15.59 5.45
N ASP A 95 -6.38 -16.10 4.24
CA ASP A 95 -7.59 -15.86 3.46
C ASP A 95 -8.59 -17.04 3.52
N GLY A 96 -8.23 -18.13 4.21
CA GLY A 96 -9.03 -19.34 4.33
C GLY A 96 -9.17 -20.16 3.05
N ARG A 97 -8.31 -19.94 2.04
CA ARG A 97 -8.38 -20.64 0.75
C ARG A 97 -7.22 -21.63 0.58
N ALA A 98 -7.47 -22.67 -0.22
CA ALA A 98 -6.42 -23.58 -0.66
C ALA A 98 -5.42 -22.90 -1.61
N LEU A 99 -5.92 -22.04 -2.49
CA LEU A 99 -5.16 -21.14 -3.35
C LEU A 99 -5.77 -19.74 -3.26
N SER A 100 -4.93 -18.71 -3.15
CA SER A 100 -5.40 -17.33 -3.01
C SER A 100 -5.82 -16.76 -4.36
N LEU A 101 -6.68 -15.74 -4.33
CA LEU A 101 -7.03 -14.99 -5.54
C LEU A 101 -6.14 -13.76 -5.67
N GLY A 102 -5.46 -13.64 -6.79
CA GLY A 102 -4.67 -12.45 -7.12
C GLY A 102 -5.55 -11.24 -7.43
N SER A 103 -4.90 -10.11 -7.72
CA SER A 103 -5.60 -8.86 -8.04
C SER A 103 -6.41 -8.94 -9.35
N THR A 104 -6.12 -9.90 -10.23
CA THR A 104 -6.85 -10.18 -11.47
C THR A 104 -8.09 -11.07 -11.27
N GLY A 105 -8.29 -11.62 -10.07
CA GLY A 105 -9.33 -12.60 -9.81
C GLY A 105 -8.94 -14.05 -10.13
N GLU A 106 -7.77 -14.27 -10.71
CA GLU A 106 -7.22 -15.61 -10.99
C GLU A 106 -6.58 -16.21 -9.73
N GLU A 107 -6.58 -17.55 -9.65
CA GLU A 107 -5.88 -18.26 -8.59
C GLU A 107 -4.36 -18.08 -8.70
N THR A 108 -3.71 -17.88 -7.57
CA THR A 108 -2.25 -17.91 -7.45
C THR A 108 -1.76 -19.34 -7.30
N ALA A 109 -0.45 -19.56 -7.48
CA ALA A 109 0.14 -20.89 -7.31
C ALA A 109 0.15 -21.42 -5.86
N ARG A 110 -0.15 -20.57 -4.86
CA ARG A 110 -0.04 -20.87 -3.42
C ARG A 110 -1.02 -20.03 -2.60
N ASN A 111 -1.48 -20.56 -1.47
CA ASN A 111 -2.24 -19.76 -0.50
C ASN A 111 -1.39 -18.67 0.18
N ALA A 112 -2.05 -17.66 0.72
CA ALA A 112 -1.47 -16.70 1.64
C ALA A 112 -1.11 -17.40 2.96
N PRO A 113 0.19 -17.43 3.37
CA PRO A 113 0.56 -17.93 4.68
C PRO A 113 -0.04 -17.05 5.77
N SER A 114 -0.24 -17.62 6.97
CA SER A 114 -0.51 -16.79 8.13
C SER A 114 0.70 -15.88 8.39
N ILE A 115 0.44 -14.60 8.62
CA ILE A 115 1.46 -13.64 9.09
C ILE A 115 1.32 -13.34 10.59
N ALA A 116 0.50 -14.10 11.31
CA ALA A 116 0.51 -14.06 12.76
C ALA A 116 1.91 -14.46 13.24
N ASN A 117 2.51 -13.65 14.12
CA ASN A 117 3.86 -13.87 14.66
C ASN A 117 4.99 -13.91 13.62
N ALA A 118 4.77 -13.37 12.41
CA ALA A 118 5.77 -13.35 11.33
C ALA A 118 7.12 -12.75 11.76
N ALA A 119 7.13 -11.85 12.74
CA ALA A 119 8.35 -11.25 13.30
C ALA A 119 9.29 -12.25 14.00
N TYR A 120 8.82 -13.47 14.29
CA TYR A 120 9.59 -14.56 14.88
C TYR A 120 9.88 -15.69 13.90
N HIS A 121 9.42 -15.58 12.64
CA HIS A 121 9.64 -16.62 11.65
C HIS A 121 11.06 -16.51 11.08
N PRO A 122 11.76 -17.65 10.88
CA PRO A 122 13.09 -17.63 10.26
C PRO A 122 13.04 -17.29 8.77
N THR A 123 11.89 -17.51 8.12
CA THR A 123 11.70 -17.33 6.67
C THR A 123 10.32 -16.76 6.40
N LEU A 124 10.20 -15.89 5.41
CA LEU A 124 8.96 -15.11 5.18
C LEU A 124 8.12 -15.59 4.01
N THR A 125 8.56 -16.64 3.27
CA THR A 125 7.84 -17.12 2.09
C THR A 125 7.74 -18.64 2.05
N TRP A 126 6.77 -19.16 1.29
CA TRP A 126 6.65 -20.59 1.02
C TRP A 126 7.74 -21.15 0.10
N ALA A 127 8.22 -20.34 -0.85
CA ALA A 127 8.96 -20.81 -2.00
C ALA A 127 10.48 -20.70 -1.80
N ASN A 128 10.91 -19.68 -1.06
CA ASN A 128 12.32 -19.41 -0.83
C ASN A 128 12.61 -19.28 0.67
N TYR A 129 13.26 -20.30 1.22
CA TYR A 129 13.67 -20.35 2.62
C TYR A 129 14.92 -19.51 2.91
N THR A 130 15.57 -18.93 1.89
CA THR A 130 16.67 -17.99 2.10
C THR A 130 16.20 -16.54 2.26
N LEU A 131 14.92 -16.26 1.99
CA LEU A 131 14.33 -14.94 2.24
C LEU A 131 13.99 -14.76 3.72
N THR A 132 14.93 -14.12 4.42
CA THR A 132 14.86 -13.78 5.85
C THR A 132 14.49 -12.31 6.09
N THR A 133 14.42 -11.50 5.04
CA THR A 133 14.07 -10.07 5.06
C THR A 133 12.97 -9.78 4.02
N LEU A 134 12.24 -8.68 4.20
CA LEU A 134 11.18 -8.23 3.27
C LEU A 134 11.74 -7.45 2.06
N GLU A 135 13.05 -7.20 2.06
CA GLU A 135 13.84 -6.54 1.01
C GLU A 135 15.09 -7.39 0.68
#